data_AF-Q03108-F1
#
_entry.id   AF-Q03108-F1
#
_cell.length_a   1.000
_cell.length_b   1.000
_cell.length_c   1.000
_cell.angle_alpha   90.00
_cell.angle_beta   90.00
_cell.angle_gamma   90.00
#
_symmetry.space_group_name_H-M   'P 1'
#
loop_
_entity.id
_entity.type
_entity.pdbx_description
1 polymer ?
#
loop_
_entity_poly.entity_id
_entity_poly.type
_entity_poly.pdbx_seq_one_letter_code
_entity_poly.pdbx_strand_id
1 'polypeptide(L)'
;MGGVGVSLALLVAVVLSAVAAAPQLAGTAKAEHSLGIIQKDIIQTVNKHPNAGWTAGHNPYFANYTIEQFKHILGVKPTPPGLLAGVPIKIHPEMDLPKEFDARTQWSSCSTIGNILDQGHCGACWAFAAVEALQDRFCIHLNMSVSLSVNDLLACCGFLCGSGCNGGYPISAWRYFRRSGVVTEECDPYFDQTGCQHPGCEPAYPTPKCQRKCKVENQAWKENKHFSVNAYRVHSNPHDIMAEVYKNGPVEVAFTYCQILDFAHYKSGVYKHITGGVMGGHAVKLIGWGTSDAGEDYWLLANQWNRGWG
;
A
#
# COMPACT_ATOMS: atom_id res chain seq x y z
N MET A 1 -3.67 -58.98 57.42
CA MET A 1 -4.79 -59.93 57.23
C MET A 1 -6.08 -59.20 57.56
N GLY A 2 -7.03 -59.20 56.62
CA GLY A 2 -8.47 -59.04 56.87
C GLY A 2 -8.98 -57.63 57.18
N GLY A 3 -10.00 -57.20 56.39
CA GLY A 3 -10.83 -56.01 56.62
C GLY A 3 -11.66 -56.11 57.92
N VAL A 4 -12.43 -55.09 58.32
CA VAL A 4 -13.76 -54.65 57.84
C VAL A 4 -13.94 -53.21 58.41
N GLY A 5 -14.32 -52.13 57.71
CA GLY A 5 -15.59 -51.87 57.03
C GLY A 5 -16.53 -51.07 57.94
N VAL A 6 -16.59 -49.73 57.82
CA VAL A 6 -17.74 -48.91 58.27
C VAL A 6 -17.96 -47.78 57.27
N SER A 7 -19.12 -47.81 56.62
CA SER A 7 -19.66 -46.77 55.74
C SER A 7 -19.92 -45.48 56.49
N LEU A 8 -19.45 -44.36 55.94
CA LEU A 8 -19.92 -43.03 56.29
C LEU A 8 -20.60 -42.42 55.05
N ALA A 9 -21.92 -42.45 55.03
CA ALA A 9 -22.72 -41.78 54.00
C ALA A 9 -22.65 -40.27 54.23
N LEU A 10 -21.90 -39.55 53.39
CA LEU A 10 -21.93 -38.09 53.34
C LEU A 10 -23.16 -37.64 52.54
N LEU A 11 -24.11 -37.00 53.21
CA LEU A 11 -25.16 -36.20 52.56
C LEU A 11 -24.50 -34.98 51.91
N VAL A 12 -24.43 -34.97 50.58
CA VAL A 12 -24.09 -33.77 49.81
C VAL A 12 -25.40 -33.12 49.36
N ALA A 13 -25.79 -32.05 50.03
CA ALA A 13 -26.88 -31.18 49.59
C ALA A 13 -26.43 -30.42 48.33
N VAL A 14 -27.09 -30.70 47.20
CA VAL A 14 -26.88 -29.96 45.95
C VAL A 14 -27.60 -28.62 46.06
N VAL A 15 -26.86 -27.54 46.33
CA VAL A 15 -27.36 -26.17 46.17
C VAL A 15 -27.27 -25.83 44.68
N LEU A 16 -28.41 -25.87 43.98
CA LEU A 16 -28.55 -25.34 42.62
C LEU A 16 -28.53 -23.81 42.69
N SER A 17 -27.34 -23.21 42.62
CA SER A 17 -27.20 -21.79 42.28
C SER A 17 -27.40 -21.63 40.77
N ALA A 18 -28.57 -21.09 40.38
CA ALA A 18 -28.85 -20.69 39.01
C ALA A 18 -27.90 -19.55 38.61
N VAL A 19 -26.86 -19.85 37.84
CA VAL A 19 -26.07 -18.85 37.14
C VAL A 19 -26.90 -18.45 35.91
N ALA A 20 -27.53 -17.28 35.97
CA ALA A 20 -28.13 -16.68 34.79
C ALA A 20 -27.02 -16.46 33.74
N ALA A 21 -27.13 -17.16 32.62
CA ALA A 21 -26.24 -16.94 31.48
C ALA A 21 -26.43 -15.49 31.00
N ALA A 22 -25.38 -14.68 31.11
CA ALA A 22 -25.34 -13.38 30.47
C ALA A 22 -25.48 -13.58 28.95
N PRO A 23 -26.31 -12.80 28.25
CA PRO A 23 -26.46 -12.94 26.80
C PRO A 23 -25.12 -12.63 26.13
N GLN A 24 -24.61 -13.61 25.38
CA GLN A 24 -23.41 -13.46 24.55
C GLN A 24 -23.67 -12.37 23.50
N LEU A 25 -22.92 -11.26 23.57
CA LEU A 25 -22.78 -10.30 22.48
C LEU A 25 -22.04 -10.97 21.31
N ALA A 26 -22.74 -11.76 20.51
CA ALA A 26 -22.23 -12.33 19.26
C ALA A 26 -22.74 -11.57 18.01
N GLY A 27 -23.47 -10.45 18.21
CA GLY A 27 -24.20 -9.75 17.16
C GLY A 27 -23.53 -8.53 16.54
N THR A 28 -22.41 -8.02 17.08
CA THR A 28 -21.81 -6.75 16.62
C THR A 28 -20.71 -6.94 15.57
N ALA A 29 -19.92 -8.01 15.64
CA ALA A 29 -18.80 -8.21 14.72
C ALA A 29 -19.27 -8.38 13.26
N LYS A 30 -20.28 -9.23 13.02
CA LYS A 30 -20.79 -9.53 11.66
C LYS A 30 -21.36 -8.31 10.90
N ALA A 31 -21.74 -7.24 11.60
CA ALA A 31 -22.31 -6.04 11.00
C ALA A 31 -21.24 -5.06 10.48
N GLU A 32 -20.01 -5.10 11.01
CA GLU A 32 -18.92 -4.23 10.55
C GLU A 32 -18.29 -4.72 9.24
N HIS A 33 -18.28 -6.04 9.00
CA HIS A 33 -17.69 -6.66 7.80
C HIS A 33 -18.37 -6.26 6.48
N SER A 34 -19.64 -5.84 6.52
CA SER A 34 -20.44 -5.50 5.33
C SER A 34 -20.65 -4.01 5.11
N LEU A 35 -20.05 -3.14 5.94
CA LEU A 35 -20.22 -1.71 5.79
C LEU A 35 -19.41 -1.19 4.59
N GLY A 36 -20.09 -0.48 3.70
CA GLY A 36 -19.46 0.19 2.55
C GLY A 36 -18.44 1.23 3.00
N ILE A 37 -17.33 1.34 2.27
CA ILE A 37 -16.26 2.32 2.53
C ILE A 37 -16.70 3.75 2.22
N ILE A 38 -17.57 3.94 1.22
CA ILE A 38 -18.06 5.26 0.84
C ILE A 38 -19.28 5.63 1.69
N GLN A 39 -19.11 6.62 2.57
CA GLN A 39 -20.10 7.03 3.57
C GLN A 39 -20.45 8.51 3.41
N LYS A 40 -21.76 8.83 3.40
CA LYS A 40 -22.26 10.18 3.13
C LYS A 40 -21.93 11.17 4.25
N ASP A 41 -21.91 10.71 5.50
CA ASP A 41 -21.57 11.48 6.68
C ASP A 41 -20.11 11.96 6.66
N ILE A 42 -19.18 11.13 6.19
CA ILE A 42 -17.77 11.52 6.00
C ILE A 42 -17.66 12.62 4.95
N ILE A 43 -18.32 12.44 3.80
CA ILE A 43 -18.34 13.46 2.73
C ILE A 43 -18.85 14.79 3.27
N GLN A 44 -19.97 14.76 4.01
CA GLN A 44 -20.55 15.97 4.59
C GLN A 44 -19.65 16.60 5.66
N THR A 45 -18.99 15.79 6.48
CA THR A 45 -18.09 16.26 7.55
C THR A 45 -16.90 16.98 6.96
N VAL A 46 -16.24 16.37 5.97
CA VAL A 46 -15.09 16.97 5.28
C VAL A 46 -15.49 18.26 4.56
N ASN A 47 -16.56 18.22 3.75
CA ASN A 47 -16.94 19.38 2.92
C ASN A 47 -17.51 20.56 3.73
N LYS A 48 -17.94 20.34 4.97
CA LYS A 48 -18.33 21.41 5.91
C LYS A 48 -17.16 21.92 6.75
N HIS A 49 -16.01 21.24 6.73
CA HIS A 49 -14.88 21.61 7.56
C HIS A 49 -14.16 22.83 6.96
N PRO A 50 -14.07 23.96 7.68
CA PRO A 50 -13.61 25.24 7.12
C PRO A 50 -12.16 25.21 6.63
N ASN A 51 -11.34 24.34 7.21
CA ASN A 51 -9.92 24.20 6.89
C ASN A 51 -9.60 22.84 6.25
N ALA A 52 -10.57 22.22 5.55
CA ALA A 52 -10.32 20.94 4.89
C ALA A 52 -9.16 21.05 3.89
N GLY A 53 -9.19 22.04 2.99
CA GLY A 53 -8.19 22.18 1.92
C GLY A 53 -8.39 21.21 0.75
N TRP A 54 -9.36 20.29 0.85
CA TRP A 54 -9.72 19.32 -0.18
C TRP A 54 -11.22 19.04 -0.19
N THR A 55 -11.69 18.47 -1.29
CA THR A 55 -13.10 18.08 -1.48
C THR A 55 -13.24 16.57 -1.36
N ALA A 56 -14.16 16.13 -0.50
CA ALA A 56 -14.60 14.75 -0.43
C ALA A 56 -15.80 14.51 -1.36
N GLY A 57 -15.88 13.31 -1.92
CA GLY A 57 -16.98 12.91 -2.78
C GLY A 57 -17.08 11.40 -2.93
N HIS A 58 -18.07 10.97 -3.71
CA HIS A 58 -18.24 9.58 -4.06
C HIS A 58 -17.17 9.16 -5.09
N ASN A 59 -16.35 8.17 -4.76
CA ASN A 59 -15.34 7.62 -5.68
C ASN A 59 -15.86 6.33 -6.33
N PRO A 60 -16.06 6.29 -7.66
CA PRO A 60 -16.57 5.10 -8.36
C PRO A 60 -15.71 3.85 -8.15
N TYR A 61 -14.39 4.03 -8.06
CA TYR A 61 -13.42 2.95 -7.81
C TYR A 61 -13.76 2.16 -6.53
N PHE A 62 -14.27 2.85 -5.51
CA PHE A 62 -14.62 2.29 -4.20
C PHE A 62 -16.13 2.14 -3.95
N ALA A 63 -16.97 2.34 -4.97
CA ALA A 63 -18.42 2.35 -4.80
C ALA A 63 -18.97 1.07 -4.15
N ASN A 64 -18.37 -0.07 -4.49
CA ASN A 64 -18.76 -1.40 -4.00
C ASN A 64 -17.77 -1.99 -2.98
N TYR A 65 -16.81 -1.20 -2.49
CA TYR A 65 -15.82 -1.68 -1.53
C TYR A 65 -16.41 -1.69 -0.11
N THR A 66 -16.17 -2.76 0.64
CA THR A 66 -16.34 -2.75 2.09
C THR A 66 -15.13 -2.12 2.77
N ILE A 67 -15.28 -1.74 4.04
CA ILE A 67 -14.14 -1.29 4.86
C ILE A 67 -13.02 -2.34 4.89
N GLU A 68 -13.36 -3.62 4.94
CA GLU A 68 -12.35 -4.68 4.98
C GLU A 68 -11.61 -4.85 3.67
N GLN A 69 -12.31 -4.78 2.54
CA GLN A 69 -11.70 -4.80 1.22
C GLN A 69 -10.77 -3.60 1.04
N PHE A 70 -11.20 -2.42 1.52
CA PHE A 70 -10.34 -1.23 1.54
C PHE A 70 -9.09 -1.47 2.40
N LYS A 71 -9.24 -1.98 3.64
CA LYS A 71 -8.09 -2.33 4.50
C LYS A 71 -7.15 -3.34 3.83
N HIS A 72 -7.68 -4.30 3.08
CA HIS A 72 -6.88 -5.33 2.41
C HIS A 72 -5.94 -4.74 1.36
N ILE A 73 -6.38 -3.72 0.62
CA ILE A 73 -5.54 -3.06 -0.39
C ILE A 73 -4.49 -2.11 0.22
N LEU A 74 -4.59 -1.82 1.54
CA LEU A 74 -3.58 -1.05 2.28
C LEU A 74 -2.43 -1.96 2.71
N GLY A 75 -1.59 -2.27 1.72
CA GLY A 75 -0.59 -3.33 1.79
C GLY A 75 0.73 -3.00 2.49
N VAL A 76 0.92 -1.85 3.13
CA VAL A 76 2.18 -1.60 3.86
C VAL A 76 2.09 -2.19 5.25
N LYS A 77 2.96 -3.17 5.54
CA LYS A 77 3.05 -3.78 6.86
C LYS A 77 3.87 -2.91 7.83
N PRO A 78 3.55 -2.93 9.14
CA PRO A 78 4.38 -2.30 10.16
C PRO A 78 5.81 -2.80 10.09
N THR A 79 6.77 -1.88 10.10
CA THR A 79 8.18 -2.25 9.93
C THR A 79 8.70 -3.02 11.15
N PRO A 80 9.18 -4.26 11.01
CA PRO A 80 9.71 -5.04 12.11
C PRO A 80 10.97 -4.42 12.71
N PRO A 81 11.23 -4.59 14.02
CA PRO A 81 12.47 -4.17 14.64
C PRO A 81 13.69 -4.72 13.89
N GLY A 82 14.69 -3.87 13.66
CA GLY A 82 15.92 -4.24 12.95
C GLY A 82 15.80 -4.36 11.43
N LEU A 83 14.60 -4.34 10.82
CA LEU A 83 14.50 -4.42 9.34
C LEU A 83 15.25 -3.28 8.66
N LEU A 84 15.23 -2.08 9.27
CA LEU A 84 15.91 -0.89 8.78
C LEU A 84 17.36 -0.75 9.28
N ALA A 85 17.84 -1.68 10.12
CA ALA A 85 19.21 -1.64 10.61
C ALA A 85 20.20 -1.78 9.44
N GLY A 86 21.21 -0.92 9.44
CA GLY A 86 22.24 -0.88 8.39
C GLY A 86 21.74 -0.43 7.01
N VAL A 87 20.50 0.05 6.88
CA VAL A 87 20.05 0.69 5.64
C VAL A 87 20.67 2.08 5.57
N PRO A 88 21.45 2.41 4.52
CA PRO A 88 22.03 3.74 4.37
C PRO A 88 20.93 4.81 4.33
N ILE A 89 21.19 5.94 4.99
CA ILE A 89 20.33 7.12 4.93
C ILE A 89 21.02 8.14 4.03
N LYS A 90 20.32 8.55 2.97
CA LYS A 90 20.75 9.59 2.05
C LYS A 90 20.34 10.95 2.62
N ILE A 91 21.34 11.79 2.79
CA ILE A 91 21.22 13.20 3.15
C ILE A 91 21.83 13.99 1.99
N HIS A 92 21.20 15.11 1.64
CA HIS A 92 21.62 16.02 0.60
C HIS A 92 22.14 17.32 1.21
N PRO A 93 23.16 17.96 0.61
CA PRO A 93 23.54 19.30 1.01
C PRO A 93 22.41 20.28 0.68
N GLU A 94 22.35 21.37 1.44
CA GLU A 94 21.47 22.50 1.15
C GLU A 94 21.65 22.96 -0.30
N MET A 95 20.53 23.21 -0.97
CA MET A 95 20.48 23.63 -2.37
C MET A 95 19.19 24.37 -2.66
N ASP A 96 19.25 25.28 -3.63
CA ASP A 96 18.09 26.02 -4.11
C ASP A 96 17.19 25.10 -4.94
N LEU A 97 16.03 24.76 -4.37
CA LEU A 97 15.01 23.95 -5.01
C LEU A 97 13.87 24.86 -5.49
N PRO A 98 13.23 24.54 -6.64
CA PRO A 98 12.09 25.31 -7.11
C PRO A 98 10.91 25.17 -6.14
N LYS A 99 10.07 26.21 -6.07
CA LYS A 99 8.84 26.18 -5.26
C LYS A 99 7.86 25.08 -5.70
N GLU A 100 7.85 24.81 -7.00
CA GLU A 100 7.02 23.77 -7.61
C GLU A 100 7.89 22.87 -8.47
N PHE A 101 7.59 21.58 -8.45
CA PHE A 101 8.28 20.59 -9.24
C PHE A 101 7.34 19.47 -9.63
N ASP A 102 7.38 19.10 -10.91
CA ASP A 102 6.66 17.95 -11.45
C ASP A 102 7.59 17.13 -12.34
N ALA A 103 7.92 15.92 -11.88
CA ALA A 103 8.80 15.00 -12.60
C ALA A 103 8.33 14.72 -14.04
N ARG A 104 7.02 14.77 -14.32
CA ARG A 104 6.47 14.55 -15.67
C ARG A 104 6.86 15.66 -16.63
N THR A 105 7.00 16.88 -16.13
CA THR A 105 7.43 18.04 -16.94
C THR A 105 8.95 18.08 -17.08
N GLN A 106 9.66 17.80 -15.98
CA GLN A 106 11.13 17.77 -15.94
C GLN A 106 11.71 16.69 -16.85
N TRP A 107 11.10 15.51 -16.89
CA TRP A 107 11.51 14.38 -17.72
C TRP A 107 10.39 13.97 -18.67
N SER A 108 9.96 14.90 -19.53
CA SER A 108 8.83 14.73 -20.46
C SER A 108 9.00 13.59 -21.48
N SER A 109 10.24 13.17 -21.76
CA SER A 109 10.52 11.97 -22.58
C SER A 109 10.20 10.65 -21.87
N CYS A 110 10.08 10.67 -20.54
CA CYS A 110 9.80 9.51 -19.71
C CYS A 110 8.31 9.39 -19.40
N SER A 111 7.55 8.84 -20.35
CA SER A 111 6.11 8.66 -20.21
C SER A 111 5.69 7.78 -19.02
N THR A 112 6.57 6.90 -18.54
CA THR A 112 6.32 6.04 -17.37
C THR A 112 5.99 6.81 -16.10
N ILE A 113 6.50 8.05 -15.96
CA ILE A 113 6.30 8.87 -14.76
C ILE A 113 4.82 9.19 -14.54
N GLY A 114 4.11 9.50 -15.63
CA GLY A 114 2.68 9.83 -15.63
C GLY A 114 1.73 8.64 -15.75
N ASN A 115 2.26 7.42 -15.83
CA ASN A 115 1.44 6.22 -15.88
C ASN A 115 0.90 5.91 -14.48
N ILE A 116 -0.41 5.69 -14.42
CA ILE A 116 -1.14 5.33 -13.20
C ILE A 116 -1.56 3.87 -13.36
N LEU A 117 -1.06 3.02 -12.47
CA LEU A 117 -1.40 1.59 -12.46
C LEU A 117 -2.56 1.30 -11.50
N ASP A 118 -2.99 0.06 -11.51
CA ASP A 118 -4.07 -0.45 -10.66
C ASP A 118 -3.59 -1.71 -9.93
N GLN A 119 -3.53 -1.64 -8.60
CA GLN A 119 -3.17 -2.80 -7.78
C GLN A 119 -4.31 -3.81 -7.64
N GLY A 120 -5.54 -3.41 -8.00
CA GLY A 120 -6.73 -4.21 -7.84
C GLY A 120 -7.02 -4.61 -6.39
N HIS A 121 -7.58 -5.78 -6.19
CA HIS A 121 -8.02 -6.29 -4.88
C HIS A 121 -6.91 -7.04 -4.12
N CYS A 122 -5.67 -6.57 -4.27
CA CYS A 122 -4.47 -7.15 -3.67
C CYS A 122 -3.73 -6.04 -2.91
N GLY A 123 -3.29 -6.29 -1.69
CA GLY A 123 -2.43 -5.38 -0.90
C GLY A 123 -0.99 -5.30 -1.44
N ALA A 124 -0.83 -4.97 -2.72
CA ALA A 124 0.43 -4.91 -3.44
C ALA A 124 0.98 -3.48 -3.60
N CYS A 125 0.40 -2.46 -2.97
CA CYS A 125 0.87 -1.07 -3.06
C CYS A 125 2.39 -0.90 -2.84
N TRP A 126 2.97 -1.64 -1.89
CA TRP A 126 4.40 -1.68 -1.58
C TRP A 126 5.27 -2.21 -2.73
N ALA A 127 4.69 -3.04 -3.61
CA ALA A 127 5.36 -3.55 -4.79
C ALA A 127 5.17 -2.61 -5.98
N PHE A 128 3.94 -2.11 -6.18
CA PHE A 128 3.63 -1.16 -7.25
C PHE A 128 4.43 0.13 -7.12
N ALA A 129 4.37 0.80 -5.97
CA ALA A 129 5.05 2.08 -5.77
C ALA A 129 6.57 1.94 -5.94
N ALA A 130 7.15 0.82 -5.50
CA ALA A 130 8.56 0.50 -5.70
C ALA A 130 8.92 0.28 -7.18
N VAL A 131 8.13 -0.52 -7.91
CA VAL A 131 8.35 -0.81 -9.33
C VAL A 131 8.14 0.41 -10.21
N GLU A 132 7.08 1.19 -9.96
CA GLU A 132 6.82 2.46 -10.66
C GLU A 132 7.97 3.45 -10.47
N ALA A 133 8.48 3.61 -9.24
CA ALA A 133 9.63 4.48 -9.01
C ALA A 133 10.91 3.94 -9.66
N LEU A 134 11.11 2.62 -9.67
CA LEU A 134 12.28 1.99 -10.30
C LEU A 134 12.28 2.20 -11.82
N GLN A 135 11.17 1.91 -12.51
CA GLN A 135 11.09 2.06 -13.96
C GLN A 135 11.26 3.52 -14.42
N ASP A 136 10.74 4.48 -13.64
CA ASP A 136 10.95 5.91 -13.90
C ASP A 136 12.43 6.27 -13.82
N ARG A 137 13.14 5.70 -12.84
CA ARG A 137 14.58 5.88 -12.69
C ARG A 137 15.39 5.20 -13.80
N PHE A 138 14.92 4.08 -14.36
CA PHE A 138 15.53 3.51 -15.57
C PHE A 138 15.45 4.49 -16.74
N CYS A 139 14.30 5.12 -16.95
CA CYS A 139 14.16 6.12 -18.01
C CYS A 139 15.02 7.35 -17.75
N ILE A 140 14.99 7.90 -16.52
CA ILE A 140 15.72 9.13 -16.16
C ILE A 140 17.24 8.95 -16.26
N HIS A 141 17.79 7.85 -15.74
CA HIS A 141 19.24 7.68 -15.62
C HIS A 141 19.88 6.94 -16.79
N LEU A 142 19.12 6.08 -17.48
CA LEU A 142 19.66 5.23 -18.55
C LEU A 142 19.00 5.49 -19.91
N ASN A 143 18.06 6.44 -19.99
CA ASN A 143 17.25 6.68 -21.19
C ASN A 143 16.54 5.41 -21.69
N MET A 144 16.18 4.53 -20.76
CA MET A 144 15.54 3.24 -21.02
C MET A 144 14.07 3.29 -20.58
N SER A 145 13.15 3.40 -21.54
CA SER A 145 11.72 3.29 -21.27
C SER A 145 11.33 1.82 -21.17
N VAL A 146 11.28 1.31 -19.93
CA VAL A 146 10.95 -0.09 -19.63
C VAL A 146 9.69 -0.16 -18.77
N SER A 147 8.83 -1.14 -19.04
CA SER A 147 7.72 -1.49 -18.15
C SER A 147 8.16 -2.67 -17.31
N LEU A 148 8.26 -2.51 -15.99
CA LEU A 148 8.77 -3.52 -15.07
C LEU A 148 7.63 -4.32 -14.42
N SER A 149 7.86 -5.60 -14.19
CA SER A 149 6.86 -6.51 -13.63
C SER A 149 6.70 -6.28 -12.13
N VAL A 150 5.49 -5.87 -11.74
CA VAL A 150 5.08 -5.90 -10.34
C VAL A 150 4.91 -7.34 -9.85
N ASN A 151 4.43 -8.23 -10.71
CA ASN A 151 4.18 -9.61 -10.32
C ASN A 151 5.45 -10.36 -9.90
N ASP A 152 6.56 -10.16 -10.60
CA ASP A 152 7.83 -10.80 -10.26
C ASP A 152 8.30 -10.39 -8.86
N LEU A 153 8.21 -9.10 -8.51
CA LEU A 153 8.47 -8.66 -7.15
C LEU A 153 7.48 -9.28 -6.14
N LEU A 154 6.19 -9.17 -6.43
CA LEU A 154 5.10 -9.57 -5.55
C LEU A 154 5.13 -11.07 -5.22
N ALA A 155 5.31 -11.91 -6.25
CA ALA A 155 5.25 -13.36 -6.15
C ALA A 155 6.60 -13.97 -5.77
N CYS A 156 7.73 -13.43 -6.26
CA CYS A 156 9.03 -14.08 -6.14
C CYS A 156 9.93 -13.57 -5.01
N CYS A 157 9.66 -12.39 -4.42
CA CYS A 157 10.43 -11.95 -3.26
C CYS A 157 10.17 -12.82 -2.02
N GLY A 158 8.97 -13.39 -1.91
CA GLY A 158 8.58 -14.27 -0.81
C GLY A 158 8.60 -13.57 0.55
N PHE A 159 8.91 -14.35 1.60
CA PHE A 159 8.83 -13.89 2.99
C PHE A 159 9.75 -12.70 3.32
N LEU A 160 10.79 -12.45 2.50
CA LEU A 160 11.71 -11.32 2.69
C LEU A 160 11.02 -9.97 2.48
N CYS A 161 10.06 -9.91 1.55
CA CYS A 161 9.27 -8.71 1.30
C CYS A 161 7.98 -8.66 2.11
N GLY A 162 7.57 -9.75 2.76
CA GLY A 162 6.36 -9.82 3.56
C GLY A 162 5.47 -10.97 3.11
N SER A 163 4.21 -10.67 2.77
CA SER A 163 3.16 -11.67 2.54
C SER A 163 2.40 -11.44 1.24
N GLY A 164 3.08 -10.90 0.22
CA GLY A 164 2.52 -10.69 -1.11
C GLY A 164 1.31 -9.76 -1.10
N CYS A 165 0.15 -10.25 -1.54
CA CYS A 165 -1.13 -9.53 -1.51
C CYS A 165 -1.66 -9.24 -0.10
N ASN A 166 -1.12 -9.88 0.94
CA ASN A 166 -1.46 -9.55 2.32
C ASN A 166 -0.52 -8.48 2.91
N GLY A 167 0.17 -7.75 2.04
CA GLY A 167 1.06 -6.65 2.37
C GLY A 167 2.54 -7.01 2.48
N GLY A 168 3.38 -5.99 2.44
CA GLY A 168 4.83 -6.10 2.44
C GLY A 168 5.55 -4.87 2.99
N TYR A 169 6.87 -4.93 2.91
CA TYR A 169 7.78 -3.92 3.44
C TYR A 169 8.49 -3.19 2.28
N PRO A 170 8.22 -1.88 2.07
CA PRO A 170 8.82 -1.10 0.99
C PRO A 170 10.34 -1.28 0.85
N ILE A 171 11.09 -1.17 1.96
CA ILE A 171 12.56 -1.32 1.92
C ILE A 171 13.04 -2.70 1.43
N SER A 172 12.25 -3.75 1.64
CA SER A 172 12.57 -5.09 1.16
C SER A 172 12.40 -5.21 -0.35
N ALA A 173 11.46 -4.46 -0.95
CA ALA A 173 11.34 -4.40 -2.41
C ALA A 173 12.62 -3.84 -3.05
N TRP A 174 13.13 -2.72 -2.55
CA TRP A 174 14.39 -2.15 -3.03
C TRP A 174 15.60 -3.07 -2.81
N ARG A 175 15.63 -3.82 -1.70
CA ARG A 175 16.65 -4.85 -1.47
C ARG A 175 16.52 -6.01 -2.46
N TYR A 176 15.30 -6.39 -2.84
CA TYR A 176 15.05 -7.40 -3.86
C TYR A 176 15.50 -6.91 -5.24
N PHE A 177 15.21 -5.66 -5.62
CA PHE A 177 15.72 -5.06 -6.86
C PHE A 177 17.25 -5.12 -6.94
N ARG A 178 17.94 -4.87 -5.82
CA ARG A 178 19.40 -4.95 -5.77
C ARG A 178 19.94 -6.37 -5.86
N ARG A 179 19.28 -7.34 -5.22
CA ARG A 179 19.80 -8.72 -5.08
C ARG A 179 19.39 -9.65 -6.22
N SER A 180 18.16 -9.51 -6.69
CA SER A 180 17.50 -10.44 -7.61
C SER A 180 17.03 -9.76 -8.89
N GLY A 181 16.78 -8.46 -8.84
CA GLY A 181 16.19 -7.71 -9.94
C GLY A 181 14.76 -8.12 -10.26
N VAL A 182 14.12 -7.36 -11.14
CA VAL A 182 12.79 -7.64 -11.68
C VAL A 182 12.81 -7.79 -13.19
N VAL A 183 11.96 -8.64 -13.73
CA VAL A 183 11.74 -8.75 -15.18
C VAL A 183 10.80 -7.65 -15.70
N THR A 184 10.59 -7.60 -17.00
CA THR A 184 9.61 -6.71 -17.63
C THR A 184 8.19 -7.19 -17.40
N GLU A 185 7.24 -6.26 -17.46
CA GLU A 185 5.79 -6.55 -17.42
C GLU A 185 5.38 -7.49 -18.57
N GLU A 186 6.04 -7.42 -19.72
CA GLU A 186 5.82 -8.35 -20.84
C GLU A 186 6.23 -9.80 -20.48
N CYS A 187 7.36 -9.97 -19.79
CA CYS A 187 7.84 -11.27 -19.36
C CYS A 187 6.91 -11.90 -18.31
N ASP A 188 6.55 -11.16 -17.25
CA ASP A 188 5.71 -11.67 -16.16
C ASP A 188 4.60 -10.67 -15.80
N PRO A 189 3.51 -10.62 -16.58
CA PRO A 189 2.50 -9.57 -16.43
C PRO A 189 1.70 -9.71 -15.14
N TYR A 190 1.29 -8.58 -14.58
CA TYR A 190 0.39 -8.53 -13.45
C TYR A 190 -0.96 -9.16 -13.79
N PHE A 191 -1.44 -10.03 -12.91
CA PHE A 191 -2.53 -10.97 -13.20
C PHE A 191 -3.93 -10.35 -13.16
N ASP A 192 -4.05 -9.02 -13.10
CA ASP A 192 -5.35 -8.34 -13.02
C ASP A 192 -6.12 -8.33 -14.34
N GLN A 193 -5.46 -8.57 -15.49
CA GLN A 193 -6.18 -8.80 -16.77
C GLN A 193 -6.95 -10.13 -16.81
N THR A 194 -6.66 -11.04 -15.87
CA THR A 194 -7.34 -12.33 -15.68
C THR A 194 -8.27 -12.35 -14.47
N GLY A 195 -8.21 -11.33 -13.61
CA GLY A 195 -9.14 -11.09 -12.51
C GLY A 195 -10.35 -10.33 -13.03
N CYS A 196 -11.54 -10.62 -12.50
CA CYS A 196 -12.79 -10.03 -12.99
C CYS A 196 -12.72 -8.50 -13.10
N GLN A 197 -13.32 -7.99 -14.18
CA GLN A 197 -13.40 -6.56 -14.45
C GLN A 197 -13.87 -5.82 -13.20
N HIS A 198 -13.10 -4.82 -12.80
CA HIS A 198 -13.52 -3.85 -11.79
C HIS A 198 -14.90 -3.27 -12.15
N PRO A 199 -15.83 -3.13 -11.19
CA PRO A 199 -15.72 -3.40 -9.74
C PRO A 199 -16.38 -4.73 -9.30
N GLY A 200 -15.77 -5.47 -8.34
CA GLY A 200 -16.48 -6.48 -7.56
C GLY A 200 -15.91 -7.90 -7.47
N CYS A 201 -14.58 -8.11 -7.52
CA CYS A 201 -14.04 -9.44 -7.28
C CYS A 201 -13.92 -9.75 -5.80
N GLU A 202 -14.85 -10.56 -5.29
CA GLU A 202 -14.60 -11.41 -4.13
C GLU A 202 -14.21 -12.82 -4.56
N PRO A 203 -13.32 -13.50 -3.83
CA PRO A 203 -12.55 -13.02 -2.68
C PRO A 203 -11.29 -12.22 -3.08
N ALA A 204 -10.67 -11.56 -2.10
CA ALA A 204 -9.34 -10.97 -2.21
C ALA A 204 -8.36 -11.93 -2.90
N TYR A 205 -7.55 -11.40 -3.82
CA TYR A 205 -6.72 -12.26 -4.67
C TYR A 205 -5.57 -12.88 -3.85
N PRO A 206 -5.40 -14.21 -3.83
CA PRO A 206 -4.24 -14.81 -3.20
C PRO A 206 -2.98 -14.39 -3.94
N THR A 207 -1.86 -14.28 -3.21
CA THR A 207 -0.56 -14.00 -3.82
C THR A 207 -0.26 -15.04 -4.90
N PRO A 208 0.01 -14.62 -6.15
CA PRO A 208 0.36 -15.55 -7.22
C PRO A 208 1.60 -16.40 -6.87
N LYS A 209 1.66 -17.61 -7.41
CA LYS A 209 2.86 -18.44 -7.29
C LYS A 209 3.96 -17.88 -8.19
N CYS A 210 5.17 -17.75 -7.65
CA CYS A 210 6.35 -17.38 -8.42
C CYS A 210 6.67 -18.45 -9.48
N GLN A 211 6.51 -18.12 -10.77
CA GLN A 211 6.73 -19.07 -11.86
C GLN A 211 8.18 -19.09 -12.39
N ARG A 212 8.95 -18.01 -12.18
CA ARG A 212 10.33 -17.84 -12.67
C ARG A 212 10.51 -18.18 -14.16
N LYS A 213 9.50 -17.85 -14.97
CA LYS A 213 9.47 -18.10 -16.40
C LYS A 213 8.72 -16.95 -17.06
N CYS A 214 9.23 -16.44 -18.18
CA CYS A 214 8.48 -15.47 -18.97
C CYS A 214 7.31 -16.15 -19.67
N LYS A 215 6.18 -15.44 -19.80
CA LYS A 215 5.06 -15.86 -20.64
C LYS A 215 5.42 -15.78 -22.13
N VAL A 216 6.32 -14.88 -22.51
CA VAL A 216 6.89 -14.81 -23.86
C VAL A 216 7.90 -15.95 -24.06
N GLU A 217 7.67 -16.79 -25.08
CA GLU A 217 8.43 -18.03 -25.29
C GLU A 217 9.93 -17.82 -25.55
N ASN A 218 10.31 -16.67 -26.11
CA ASN A 218 11.69 -16.35 -26.47
C ASN A 218 12.45 -15.51 -25.42
N GLN A 219 11.86 -15.26 -24.25
CA GLN A 219 12.50 -14.50 -23.18
C GLN A 219 12.84 -15.41 -21.99
N ALA A 220 14.11 -15.43 -21.59
CA ALA A 220 14.53 -16.13 -20.38
C ALA A 220 14.37 -15.22 -19.15
N TRP A 221 13.64 -15.69 -18.13
CA TRP A 221 13.36 -14.92 -16.90
C TRP A 221 14.63 -14.45 -16.18
N LYS A 222 15.70 -15.26 -16.21
CA LYS A 222 16.98 -14.91 -15.56
C LYS A 222 17.77 -13.84 -16.31
N GLU A 223 17.63 -13.79 -17.63
CA GLU A 223 18.41 -12.89 -18.50
C GLU A 223 17.74 -11.52 -18.66
N ASN A 224 16.42 -11.45 -18.47
CA ASN A 224 15.64 -10.22 -18.57
C ASN A 224 15.52 -9.44 -17.25
N LYS A 225 16.46 -9.64 -16.32
CA LYS A 225 16.45 -9.02 -15.00
C LYS A 225 17.02 -7.60 -15.03
N HIS A 226 16.28 -6.68 -14.43
CA HIS A 226 16.63 -5.28 -14.24
C HIS A 226 16.92 -5.06 -12.75
N PHE A 227 18.12 -4.57 -12.45
CA PHE A 227 18.62 -4.45 -11.08
C PHE A 227 18.71 -3.00 -10.65
N SER A 228 18.45 -2.73 -9.38
CA SER A 228 18.87 -1.47 -8.77
C SER A 228 20.31 -1.57 -8.31
N VAL A 229 21.06 -0.46 -8.38
CA VAL A 229 22.44 -0.42 -7.87
C VAL A 229 22.45 -0.46 -6.34
N ASN A 230 21.54 0.28 -5.71
CA ASN A 230 21.48 0.47 -4.27
C ASN A 230 20.05 0.42 -3.73
N ALA A 231 19.96 0.25 -2.41
CA ALA A 231 18.73 0.38 -1.64
C ALA A 231 19.04 1.21 -0.40
N TYR A 232 18.41 2.36 -0.27
CA TYR A 232 18.65 3.34 0.78
C TYR A 232 17.34 4.02 1.19
N ARG A 233 17.37 4.72 2.32
CA ARG A 233 16.30 5.60 2.75
C ARG A 233 16.71 7.03 2.51
N VAL A 234 15.76 7.90 2.21
CA VAL A 234 15.99 9.35 2.27
C VAL A 234 15.73 9.81 3.70
N HIS A 235 16.53 10.74 4.19
CA HIS A 235 16.26 11.39 5.45
C HIS A 235 14.89 12.07 5.42
N SER A 236 14.17 12.06 6.54
CA SER A 236 12.76 12.49 6.59
C SER A 236 12.55 14.00 6.54
N ASN A 237 13.62 14.79 6.40
CA ASN A 237 13.52 16.23 6.17
C ASN A 237 12.90 16.48 4.77
N PRO A 238 11.86 17.34 4.67
CA PRO A 238 11.29 17.73 3.37
C PRO A 238 12.33 18.15 2.34
N HIS A 239 13.38 18.89 2.74
CA HIS A 239 14.45 19.30 1.83
C HIS A 239 15.17 18.10 1.21
N ASP A 240 15.55 17.10 2.01
CA ASP A 240 16.23 15.90 1.54
C ASP A 240 15.37 15.09 0.56
N ILE A 241 14.05 15.03 0.82
CA ILE A 241 13.08 14.34 -0.04
C ILE A 241 12.94 15.09 -1.37
N MET A 242 12.73 16.42 -1.32
CA MET A 242 12.66 17.26 -2.52
C MET A 242 13.95 17.16 -3.33
N ALA A 243 15.12 17.24 -2.68
CA ALA A 243 16.43 17.13 -3.32
C ALA A 243 16.65 15.76 -3.98
N GLU A 244 16.20 14.68 -3.34
CA GLU A 244 16.24 13.33 -3.93
C GLU A 244 15.36 13.25 -5.18
N VAL A 245 14.11 13.71 -5.09
CA VAL A 245 13.18 13.68 -6.22
C VAL A 245 13.66 14.57 -7.36
N TYR A 246 14.19 15.76 -7.05
CA TYR A 246 14.75 16.70 -8.02
C TYR A 246 15.93 16.11 -8.79
N LYS A 247 16.88 15.48 -8.09
CA LYS A 247 18.11 14.96 -8.70
C LYS A 247 17.92 13.63 -9.39
N ASN A 248 17.16 12.74 -8.76
CA ASN A 248 17.17 11.33 -9.12
C ASN A 248 15.82 10.81 -9.62
N GLY A 249 14.78 11.64 -9.64
CA GLY A 249 13.45 11.26 -10.05
C GLY A 249 12.60 10.65 -8.93
N PRO A 250 11.40 10.16 -9.28
CA PRO A 250 10.39 9.69 -8.33
C PRO A 250 10.93 8.71 -7.28
N VAL A 251 10.33 8.77 -6.08
CA VAL A 251 10.65 7.87 -4.95
C VAL A 251 9.40 7.17 -4.45
N GLU A 252 9.57 6.00 -3.86
CA GLU A 252 8.51 5.34 -3.10
C GLU A 252 8.40 5.99 -1.72
N VAL A 253 7.18 6.37 -1.32
CA VAL A 253 6.86 6.82 0.02
C VAL A 253 5.73 5.99 0.60
N ALA A 254 5.71 5.82 1.91
CA ALA A 254 4.64 5.11 2.59
C ALA A 254 4.07 5.94 3.73
N PHE A 255 2.75 6.01 3.79
CA PHE A 255 2.03 6.58 4.92
C PHE A 255 1.80 5.46 5.93
N THR A 256 2.67 5.39 6.95
CA THR A 256 2.53 4.39 8.01
C THR A 256 1.71 5.03 9.12
N TYR A 257 0.65 4.34 9.59
CA TYR A 257 -0.29 4.81 10.64
C TYR A 257 -1.24 5.95 10.27
N CYS A 258 -1.17 6.43 9.03
CA CYS A 258 -2.15 7.35 8.48
C CYS A 258 -2.70 6.72 7.21
N GLN A 259 -3.75 5.91 7.35
CA GLN A 259 -4.75 5.87 6.29
C GLN A 259 -6.11 5.83 6.94
N ILE A 260 -6.81 6.90 6.70
CA ILE A 260 -8.01 7.28 7.39
C ILE A 260 -9.16 6.98 6.45
N LEU A 261 -10.26 6.49 7.01
CA LEU A 261 -11.54 6.29 6.34
C LEU A 261 -11.91 7.42 5.34
N ASP A 262 -11.57 8.69 5.65
CA ASP A 262 -11.84 9.84 4.79
C ASP A 262 -11.02 9.88 3.49
N PHE A 263 -9.83 9.28 3.42
CA PHE A 263 -8.97 9.32 2.23
C PHE A 263 -9.60 8.58 1.03
N ALA A 264 -10.39 7.54 1.29
CA ALA A 264 -11.15 6.85 0.26
C ALA A 264 -12.12 7.78 -0.50
N HIS A 265 -12.47 8.94 0.09
CA HIS A 265 -13.41 9.91 -0.45
C HIS A 265 -12.73 11.08 -1.18
N TYR A 266 -11.40 11.13 -1.24
CA TYR A 266 -10.66 12.23 -1.87
C TYR A 266 -11.05 12.43 -3.35
N LYS A 267 -11.32 13.69 -3.77
CA LYS A 267 -11.60 14.07 -5.16
C LYS A 267 -10.68 15.15 -5.72
N SER A 268 -10.24 16.11 -4.91
CA SER A 268 -9.39 17.21 -5.37
C SER A 268 -8.91 18.07 -4.20
N GLY A 269 -7.87 18.88 -4.44
CA GLY A 269 -7.27 19.78 -3.45
C GLY A 269 -6.13 19.13 -2.67
N VAL A 270 -5.69 19.77 -1.59
CA VAL A 270 -4.58 19.30 -0.76
C VAL A 270 -5.14 18.44 0.38
N TYR A 271 -4.97 17.12 0.27
CA TYR A 271 -5.51 16.20 1.26
C TYR A 271 -4.90 16.45 2.65
N LYS A 272 -5.77 16.52 3.65
CA LYS A 272 -5.45 16.56 5.07
C LYS A 272 -6.44 15.68 5.81
N HIS A 273 -5.96 14.94 6.80
CA HIS A 273 -6.85 14.14 7.62
C HIS A 273 -7.85 15.03 8.39
N ILE A 274 -9.15 14.71 8.30
CA ILE A 274 -10.22 15.37 9.05
C ILE A 274 -10.97 14.40 9.98
N THR A 275 -11.35 13.21 9.51
CA THR A 275 -12.19 12.28 10.28
C THR A 275 -12.01 10.82 9.86
N GLY A 276 -12.26 9.88 10.78
CA GLY A 276 -12.17 8.45 10.53
C GLY A 276 -11.04 7.76 11.30
N GLY A 277 -11.13 6.43 11.40
CA GLY A 277 -10.15 5.61 12.11
C GLY A 277 -8.96 5.19 11.23
N VAL A 278 -7.91 4.68 11.88
CA VAL A 278 -6.74 4.10 11.21
C VAL A 278 -7.13 2.78 10.53
N MET A 279 -6.88 2.69 9.23
CA MET A 279 -7.20 1.55 8.38
C MET A 279 -5.97 0.69 8.06
N GLY A 280 -4.82 1.30 7.84
CA GLY A 280 -3.60 0.59 7.46
C GLY A 280 -2.48 1.51 7.00
N GLY A 281 -1.45 0.92 6.41
CA GLY A 281 -0.41 1.66 5.73
C GLY A 281 -0.50 1.47 4.22
N HIS A 282 -0.16 2.50 3.45
CA HIS A 282 -0.19 2.46 1.99
C HIS A 282 1.06 3.10 1.43
N ALA A 283 1.56 2.54 0.33
CA ALA A 283 2.73 3.05 -0.38
C ALA A 283 2.28 3.68 -1.70
N VAL A 284 2.87 4.81 -2.04
CA VAL A 284 2.60 5.55 -3.28
C VAL A 284 3.91 6.06 -3.86
N LYS A 285 3.87 6.49 -5.12
CA LYS A 285 5.01 7.10 -5.78
C LYS A 285 4.94 8.63 -5.65
N LEU A 286 5.98 9.23 -5.07
CA LEU A 286 6.16 10.67 -4.99
C LEU A 286 6.84 11.20 -6.25
N ILE A 287 6.18 12.11 -6.97
CA ILE A 287 6.65 12.65 -8.26
C ILE A 287 6.89 14.17 -8.25
N GLY A 288 6.58 14.86 -7.16
CA GLY A 288 6.74 16.31 -7.12
C GLY A 288 6.17 16.98 -5.88
N TRP A 289 6.13 18.31 -5.92
CA TRP A 289 5.59 19.16 -4.86
C TRP A 289 5.14 20.51 -5.45
N GLY A 290 4.42 21.28 -4.64
CA GLY A 290 4.08 22.66 -4.98
C GLY A 290 3.39 23.36 -3.82
N THR A 291 2.92 24.59 -4.08
CA THR A 291 2.12 25.38 -3.16
C THR A 291 0.81 25.71 -3.85
N SER A 292 -0.33 25.40 -3.21
CA SER A 292 -1.64 25.71 -3.77
C SER A 292 -1.88 27.23 -3.83
N ASP A 293 -2.89 27.67 -4.59
CA ASP A 293 -3.30 29.08 -4.65
C ASP A 293 -3.66 29.66 -3.27
N ALA A 294 -4.08 28.80 -2.34
CA ALA A 294 -4.38 29.16 -0.96
C ALA A 294 -3.14 29.28 -0.06
N GLY A 295 -1.94 29.07 -0.61
CA GLY A 295 -0.66 29.11 0.12
C GLY A 295 -0.32 27.83 0.87
N GLU A 296 -0.99 26.71 0.58
CA GLU A 296 -0.74 25.44 1.26
C GLU A 296 0.23 24.56 0.47
N ASP A 297 1.35 24.20 1.10
CA ASP A 297 2.33 23.28 0.52
C ASP A 297 1.80 21.85 0.42
N TYR A 298 2.11 21.17 -0.69
CA TYR A 298 1.66 19.81 -0.96
C TYR A 298 2.72 18.95 -1.65
N TRP A 299 2.55 17.65 -1.51
CA TRP A 299 3.25 16.64 -2.30
C TRP A 299 2.38 16.15 -3.45
N LEU A 300 2.98 15.99 -4.63
CA LEU A 300 2.32 15.41 -5.79
C LEU A 300 2.62 13.91 -5.83
N LEU A 301 1.57 13.11 -5.64
CA LEU A 301 1.66 11.65 -5.49
C LEU A 301 0.90 10.96 -6.62
N ALA A 302 1.49 9.90 -7.16
CA ALA A 302 0.83 8.95 -8.04
C ALA A 302 0.37 7.73 -7.22
N ASN A 303 -0.94 7.51 -7.19
CA ASN A 303 -1.57 6.39 -6.49
C ASN A 303 -1.80 5.20 -7.45
N GLN A 304 -2.08 4.02 -6.89
CA GLN A 304 -2.16 2.74 -7.60
C GLN A 304 -3.61 2.23 -7.66
N TRP A 305 -4.59 3.13 -7.71
CA TRP A 305 -6.04 2.85 -7.71
C TRP A 305 -6.71 3.31 -9.01
N ASN A 306 -5.99 3.19 -10.13
CA ASN A 306 -6.44 3.61 -11.45
C ASN A 306 -6.73 5.13 -11.56
N ARG A 307 -7.14 5.58 -12.75
CA ARG A 307 -7.51 6.98 -13.04
C ARG A 307 -8.94 7.34 -12.61
N GLY A 308 -9.70 6.38 -12.08
CA GLY A 308 -11.07 6.59 -11.62
C GLY A 308 -11.18 7.12 -10.19
N TRP A 309 -10.07 7.15 -9.44
CA TRP A 309 -9.97 7.68 -8.09
C TRP A 309 -9.20 8.99 -8.07
N GLY A 310 -9.62 9.91 -7.18
CA GLY A 310 -9.07 11.27 -7.06
C GLY A 310 -9.51 12.20 -8.17
#